data_AF-A0A522AM80-F1
#
_entry.id   AF-A0A522AM80-F1
#
_cell.length_a   1.000
_cell.length_b   1.000
_cell.length_c   1.000
_cell.angle_alpha   90.00
_cell.angle_beta   90.00
_cell.angle_gamma   90.00
#
_symmetry.space_group_name_H-M   'P 1'
#
loop_
_entity.id
_entity.type
_entity.pdbx_description
1 polymer ?
#
loop_
_entity_poly.entity_id
_entity_poly.type
_entity_poly.pdbx_seq_one_letter_code
_entity_poly.pdbx_strand_id
1 'polypeptide(L)' 'MGCAVIHELAHLVERRHGPKFQALMDHFLPDWRSRRTELGLPLGHQHWS' A
#
# COMPACT_ATOMS: atom_id res chain seq x y z
N MET A 1 -9.28 -6.96 5.39
CA MET A 1 -9.77 -6.92 3.98
C MET A 1 -9.69 -5.53 3.32
N GLY A 2 -9.77 -4.40 4.05
CA GLY A 2 -9.67 -3.05 3.43
C GLY A 2 -8.31 -2.66 2.83
N CYS A 3 -7.19 -3.18 3.36
CA CYS A 3 -5.83 -2.86 2.85
C CYS A 3 -5.59 -3.21 1.39
N ALA A 4 -6.09 -4.36 0.94
CA ALA A 4 -5.84 -4.83 -0.42
C ALA A 4 -6.58 -3.97 -1.45
N VAL A 5 -7.81 -3.56 -1.17
CA VAL A 5 -8.60 -2.73 -2.11
C VAL A 5 -7.93 -1.38 -2.35
N ILE A 6 -7.52 -0.67 -1.29
CA ILE A 6 -6.83 0.61 -1.43
C ILE A 6 -5.47 0.43 -2.13
N HIS A 7 -4.76 -0.68 -1.86
CA HIS A 7 -3.50 -1.02 -2.53
C HIS A 7 -3.68 -1.18 -4.05
N GLU A 8 -4.66 -1.96 -4.49
CA GLU A 8 -4.94 -2.15 -5.92
C GLU A 8 -5.42 -0.85 -6.58
N LEU A 9 -6.23 -0.03 -5.90
CA LEU A 9 -6.65 1.27 -6.42
C LEU A 9 -5.47 2.25 -6.55
N ALA A 10 -4.55 2.26 -5.59
CA ALA A 10 -3.33 3.06 -5.68
C ALA A 10 -2.46 2.61 -6.88
N HIS A 11 -2.44 1.30 -7.16
CA HIS A 11 -1.74 0.73 -8.33
C HIS A 11 -2.30 1.17 -9.68
N LEU A 12 -3.59 1.51 -9.76
CA LEU A 12 -4.18 2.09 -10.97
C LEU A 12 -3.65 3.50 -11.26
N VAL A 13 -3.25 4.24 -10.22
CA VAL A 13 -2.74 5.62 -10.35
C VAL A 13 -1.21 5.65 -10.47
N GLU A 14 -0.53 4.77 -9.75
CA GLU A 14 0.93 4.64 -9.75
C GLU A 14 1.29 3.15 -9.63
N ARG A 15 1.91 2.60 -10.67
CA ARG A 15 2.22 1.16 -10.73
C ARG A 15 3.31 0.76 -9.75
N ARG A 16 4.20 1.67 -9.36
CA ARG A 16 5.34 1.38 -8.46
C ARG A 16 5.06 1.87 -7.05
N HIS A 17 5.69 1.27 -6.04
CA HIS A 17 5.55 1.69 -4.64
C HIS A 17 6.38 2.94 -4.25
N GLY A 18 6.48 3.90 -5.18
CA GLY A 18 7.23 5.13 -5.00
C GLY A 18 6.51 6.18 -4.14
N PRO A 19 7.06 7.41 -4.05
CA PRO A 19 6.53 8.46 -3.16
C PRO A 19 5.05 8.80 -3.39
N LYS A 20 4.60 8.80 -4.66
CA LYS A 20 3.20 9.06 -5.00
C LYS A 20 2.26 7.96 -4.53
N PHE A 21 2.68 6.70 -4.63
CA PHE A 21 1.92 5.55 -4.12
C PHE A 21 1.82 5.61 -2.59
N GLN A 22 2.94 5.89 -1.92
CA GLN A 22 2.96 6.03 -0.46
C GLN A 22 2.05 7.16 0.02
N ALA A 23 2.04 8.31 -0.68
CA ALA A 23 1.14 9.41 -0.36
C ALA A 23 -0.36 9.03 -0.50
N LEU A 24 -0.71 8.24 -1.52
CA LEU A 24 -2.07 7.73 -1.69
C LEU A 24 -2.46 6.76 -0.56
N MET A 25 -1.56 5.85 -0.20
CA MET A 25 -1.77 4.92 0.92
C MET A 25 -1.87 5.65 2.26
N ASP A 26 -1.02 6.64 2.52
CA ASP A 26 -1.04 7.45 3.74
C ASP A 26 -2.33 8.29 3.83
N HIS A 27 -2.88 8.76 2.71
CA HIS A 27 -4.12 9.54 2.67
C HIS A 27 -5.38 8.69 2.85
N PHE A 28 -5.52 7.59 2.10
CA PHE A 28 -6.74 6.78 2.09
C PHE A 28 -6.73 5.64 3.11
N LEU A 29 -5.57 5.29 3.66
CA LEU A 29 -5.43 4.21 4.63
C LEU A 29 -4.26 4.46 5.60
N PRO A 30 -4.34 5.49 6.47
CA PRO A 30 -3.19 5.96 7.27
C PRO A 30 -2.54 4.91 8.19
N ASP A 31 -3.25 3.84 8.54
CA ASP A 31 -2.77 2.73 9.37
C ASP A 31 -2.28 1.52 8.56
N TRP A 32 -2.12 1.65 7.24
CA TRP A 32 -1.71 0.56 6.34
C TRP A 32 -0.38 -0.08 6.74
N ARG A 33 0.53 0.68 7.35
CA ARG A 33 1.83 0.20 7.84
C ARG A 33 1.67 -0.79 8.99
N SER A 34 0.80 -0.49 9.95
CA SER A 34 0.50 -1.37 11.09
C SER A 34 -0.24 -2.62 10.63
N ARG A 35 -1.22 -2.46 9.73
CA ARG A 35 -1.98 -3.57 9.13
C ARG A 35 -1.10 -4.50 8.30
N ARG A 36 -0.10 -3.95 7.60
CA ARG A 36 0.90 -4.74 6.86
C ARG A 36 1.71 -5.64 7.79
N THR A 37 2.13 -5.11 8.94
CA THR A 37 2.86 -5.87 9.98
C THR A 37 1.99 -6.97 10.60
N GLU A 38 0.74 -6.65 10.94
CA GLU A 38 -0.17 -7.56 11.63
C GLU A 38 -0.65 -8.73 10.76
N LEU A 39 -0.84 -8.49 9.46
CA LEU A 39 -1.36 -9.52 8.55
C LEU A 39 -0.26 -10.36 7.88
N GLY A 40 1.03 -10.07 8.12
CA GLY A 40 2.15 -10.76 7.47
C GLY A 40 2.04 -10.77 5.93
N LEU A 41 1.25 -9.84 5.37
CA LEU A 41 0.88 -9.89 3.96
C LEU A 41 2.11 -9.63 3.10
N PRO A 42 2.26 -10.35 1.97
CA PRO A 42 3.30 -10.08 0.99
C PRO A 42 2.98 -8.81 0.19
N LEU A 43 2.69 -7.70 0.86
CA LEU A 43 2.83 -6.37 0.28
C LEU A 43 4.32 -5.98 0.14
N GLY A 44 5.24 -6.85 0.59
CA GLY A 44 6.69 -6.61 0.70
C GLY A 44 7.58 -7.33 -0.32
N HIS A 45 7.05 -8.16 -1.22
CA HIS A 45 7.83 -8.68 -2.37
C HIS A 45 7.71 -7.81 -3.62
N GLN A 46 7.11 -6.64 -3.49
CA GLN A 46 7.18 -5.58 -4.48
C GLN A 46 8.24 -4.59 -3.99
N HIS A 47 9.21 -4.27 -4.84
CA HIS A 47 10.35 -3.46 -4.47
C HIS A 47 9.88 -2.02 -4.18
N TRP A 48 9.84 -1.63 -2.91
CA TRP A 48 9.59 -0.26 -2.45
C TRP A 48 10.86 0.56 -2.75
N SER A 49 11.04 0.99 -4.01
CA SER A 49 12.11 1.90 -4.46
C SER A 49 11.75 3.36 -4.21
#